data_AF-A0A849S4N7-F1
#
_entry.id   AF-A0A849S4N7-F1
#
_cell.length_a   1.000
_cell.length_b   1.000
_cell.length_c   1.000
_cell.angle_alpha   90.00
_cell.angle_beta   90.00
_cell.angle_gamma   90.00
#
_symmetry.space_group_name_H-M   'P 1'
#
loop_
_entity.id
_entity.type
_entity.pdbx_description
1 polymer ?
#
loop_
_entity_poly.entity_id
_entity_poly.type
_entity_poly.pdbx_seq_one_letter_code
_entity_poly.pdbx_strand_id
1 'polypeptide(L)'
;MITDFKKIDNLSPSDFGIFIRDVFVAAGWSDAIITKVGQEFQHGDGGVDIFAYKAKRKFAIEVKQRTVGTTVDIKALNQLVTGAKLANVTNMILVTNSYFTSEVKVRALRLGVELMLLPIPLEVLIVRR
;
A
#
# COMPACT_ATOMS: atom_id res chain seq x y z
N MET A 1 -1.76 18.44 -6.88
CA MET A 1 -0.95 17.30 -7.36
C MET A 1 0.50 17.59 -7.03
N ILE A 2 1.19 16.73 -6.28
CA ILE A 2 2.62 16.91 -5.98
C ILE A 2 3.38 16.67 -7.29
N THR A 3 4.07 17.71 -7.78
CA THR A 3 4.86 17.65 -9.03
C THR A 3 6.35 17.41 -8.78
N ASP A 4 6.79 17.42 -7.52
CA ASP A 4 8.17 17.19 -7.10
C ASP A 4 8.24 15.98 -6.16
N PHE A 5 8.79 14.88 -6.67
CA PHE A 5 8.89 13.62 -5.95
C PHE A 5 9.70 13.72 -4.65
N LYS A 6 10.62 14.68 -4.52
CA LYS A 6 11.37 14.90 -3.27
C LYS A 6 10.47 15.34 -2.12
N LYS A 7 9.30 15.90 -2.41
CA LYS A 7 8.33 16.29 -1.38
C LYS A 7 7.61 15.09 -0.77
N ILE A 8 7.52 13.98 -1.51
CA ILE A 8 6.87 12.75 -1.04
C ILE A 8 7.66 12.13 0.11
N ASP A 9 8.98 12.12 0.02
CA ASP A 9 9.86 11.57 1.07
C ASP A 9 9.76 12.33 2.40
N ASN A 10 9.26 13.56 2.37
CA ASN A 10 9.08 14.42 3.53
C ASN A 10 7.66 14.39 4.10
N LEU A 11 6.75 13.61 3.51
CA LEU A 11 5.40 13.46 4.05
C LEU A 11 5.44 12.68 5.37
N SER A 12 4.61 13.09 6.32
CA SER A 12 4.34 12.27 7.50
C SER A 12 3.75 10.91 7.09
N PRO A 13 3.85 9.85 7.91
CA PRO A 13 3.23 8.57 7.57
C PRO A 13 1.74 8.67 7.24
N SER A 14 0.99 9.53 7.96
CA SER A 14 -0.43 9.77 7.69
C SER A 14 -0.66 10.50 6.37
N ASP A 15 0.12 11.55 6.07
CA ASP A 15 -0.02 12.30 4.82
C ASP A 15 0.41 11.47 3.62
N PHE A 16 1.42 10.61 3.80
CA PHE A 16 1.83 9.65 2.80
C PHE A 16 0.71 8.65 2.50
N GLY A 17 0.05 8.09 3.53
CA GLY A 17 -1.14 7.24 3.35
C GLY A 17 -2.27 7.92 2.58
N ILE A 18 -2.57 9.19 2.91
CA ILE A 18 -3.54 10.02 2.17
C ILE A 18 -3.12 10.19 0.72
N PHE A 19 -1.87 10.54 0.48
CA PHE A 19 -1.33 10.71 -0.87
C PHE A 19 -1.41 9.43 -1.69
N ILE A 20 -1.06 8.27 -1.12
CA ILE A 20 -1.20 6.97 -1.79
C ILE A 20 -2.66 6.74 -2.19
N ARG A 21 -3.61 6.89 -1.25
CA ARG A 21 -5.04 6.74 -1.52
C ARG A 21 -5.49 7.62 -2.68
N ASP A 22 -5.06 8.87 -2.73
CA ASP A 22 -5.40 9.81 -3.80
C ASP A 22 -4.78 9.40 -5.15
N VAL A 23 -3.56 8.85 -5.16
CA VAL A 23 -2.91 8.29 -6.36
C VAL A 23 -3.70 7.10 -6.92
N PHE A 24 -4.19 6.20 -6.05
CA PHE A 24 -5.06 5.10 -6.48
C PHE A 24 -6.38 5.61 -7.08
N VAL A 25 -7.03 6.58 -6.44
CA VAL A 25 -8.26 7.20 -6.96
C VAL A 25 -8.01 7.86 -8.31
N ALA A 26 -6.91 8.62 -8.45
CA ALA A 26 -6.51 9.24 -9.72
C ALA A 26 -6.21 8.20 -10.82
N ALA A 27 -5.78 6.99 -10.45
CA ALA A 27 -5.60 5.85 -11.36
C ALA A 27 -6.91 5.08 -11.65
N GLY A 28 -8.06 5.61 -11.26
CA GLY A 28 -9.37 5.04 -11.53
C GLY A 28 -9.70 3.82 -10.67
N TRP A 29 -9.21 3.80 -9.42
CA TRP A 29 -9.67 2.86 -8.40
C TRP A 29 -10.87 3.47 -7.65
N SER A 30 -11.83 2.64 -7.25
CA SER A 30 -13.02 3.08 -6.52
C SER A 30 -12.96 2.69 -5.04
N ASP A 31 -13.81 3.33 -4.24
CA ASP A 31 -14.05 2.99 -2.84
C ASP A 31 -12.76 2.89 -2.01
N ALA A 32 -11.81 3.79 -2.29
CA ALA A 32 -10.52 3.83 -1.62
C ALA A 32 -10.66 4.46 -0.23
N ILE A 33 -10.64 3.63 0.81
CA ILE A 33 -10.89 3.99 2.21
C ILE A 33 -9.63 3.72 3.04
N ILE A 34 -9.15 4.75 3.74
CA ILE A 34 -8.10 4.62 4.75
C ILE A 34 -8.71 3.99 6.01
N THR A 35 -8.06 2.96 6.54
CA THR A 35 -8.51 2.26 7.75
C THR A 35 -8.29 3.10 9.00
N LYS A 36 -9.07 2.85 10.06
CA LYS A 36 -9.00 3.59 11.32
C LYS A 36 -9.07 2.63 12.49
N VAL A 37 -8.03 2.70 13.33
CA VAL A 37 -7.91 1.90 14.55
C VAL A 37 -9.21 1.95 15.36
N GLY A 38 -9.72 0.77 15.72
CA GLY A 38 -10.83 0.61 16.65
C GLY A 38 -12.21 0.98 16.11
N GLN A 39 -12.36 1.36 14.83
CA GLN A 39 -13.69 1.67 14.30
C GLN A 39 -14.45 0.45 13.76
N GLU A 40 -13.80 -0.60 13.23
CA GLU A 40 -14.40 -1.94 12.99
C GLU A 40 -13.29 -3.01 12.80
N PHE A 41 -13.63 -4.30 12.96
CA PHE A 41 -12.77 -5.44 12.56
C PHE A 41 -12.36 -5.40 11.08
N GLN A 42 -13.10 -4.64 10.26
CA GLN A 42 -12.83 -4.44 8.84
C GLN A 42 -11.84 -3.31 8.57
N HIS A 43 -11.36 -2.57 9.57
CA HIS A 43 -10.55 -1.37 9.37
C HIS A 43 -9.43 -1.21 10.43
N GLY A 44 -8.32 -1.94 10.22
CA GLY A 44 -6.91 -1.61 10.54
C GLY A 44 -6.48 -1.03 11.89
N ASP A 45 -5.73 -1.84 12.66
CA ASP A 45 -4.31 -1.57 13.02
C ASP A 45 -3.36 -2.74 12.67
N GLY A 46 -3.91 -3.83 12.09
CA GLY A 46 -3.24 -5.11 11.89
C GLY A 46 -2.49 -5.29 10.57
N GLY A 47 -2.12 -4.21 9.88
CA GLY A 47 -1.34 -4.25 8.63
C GLY A 47 -2.07 -4.00 7.33
N VAL A 48 -3.26 -3.39 7.35
CA VAL A 48 -3.89 -2.87 6.12
C VAL A 48 -4.26 -1.41 6.37
N ASP A 49 -3.60 -0.52 5.66
CA ASP A 49 -3.81 0.93 5.74
C ASP A 49 -4.95 1.41 4.82
N ILE A 50 -5.16 0.76 3.66
CA ILE A 50 -6.17 1.15 2.67
C ILE A 50 -6.90 -0.09 2.13
N PHE A 51 -8.21 0.01 2.01
CA PHE A 51 -8.99 -0.84 1.12
C PHE A 51 -9.41 -0.06 -0.12
N ALA A 52 -9.32 -0.67 -1.29
CA ALA A 52 -9.76 -0.08 -2.54
C ALA A 52 -10.25 -1.16 -3.51
N TYR A 53 -10.94 -0.73 -4.56
CA TYR A 53 -11.47 -1.62 -5.58
C TYR A 53 -10.93 -1.26 -6.97
N LYS A 54 -10.53 -2.28 -7.71
CA LYS A 54 -10.18 -2.18 -9.14
C LYS A 54 -10.81 -3.32 -9.89
N ALA A 55 -11.48 -3.01 -11.00
CA ALA A 55 -12.20 -4.00 -11.81
C ALA A 55 -13.10 -4.93 -10.96
N LYS A 56 -13.85 -4.36 -10.00
CA LYS A 56 -14.74 -5.06 -9.05
C LYS A 56 -14.05 -6.00 -8.05
N ARG A 57 -12.72 -6.00 -7.96
CA ARG A 57 -11.96 -6.80 -7.00
C ARG A 57 -11.49 -5.91 -5.85
N LYS A 58 -11.65 -6.41 -4.61
CA LYS A 58 -11.18 -5.74 -3.41
C LYS A 58 -9.69 -5.97 -3.22
N PHE A 59 -8.96 -4.93 -2.83
CA PHE A 59 -7.54 -4.97 -2.51
C PHE A 59 -7.30 -4.50 -1.09
N ALA A 60 -6.38 -5.18 -0.41
CA ALA A 60 -5.79 -4.76 0.84
C ALA A 60 -4.43 -4.14 0.55
N ILE A 61 -4.23 -2.91 0.98
CA ILE A 61 -3.04 -2.13 0.65
C ILE A 61 -2.40 -1.67 1.95
N GLU A 62 -1.14 -2.04 2.15
CA GLU A 62 -0.32 -1.57 3.26
C GLU A 62 0.65 -0.52 2.74
N VAL A 63 0.84 0.55 3.50
CA VAL A 63 1.65 1.70 3.12
C VAL A 63 2.75 1.91 4.16
N LYS A 64 4.01 1.93 3.71
CA LYS A 64 5.17 2.22 4.56
C LYS A 64 5.91 3.44 4.05
N GLN A 65 5.68 4.57 4.70
CA GLN A 65 6.59 5.71 4.60
C GLN A 65 7.90 5.37 5.32
N ARG A 66 9.03 5.70 4.69
CA ARG A 66 10.37 5.45 5.19
C ARG A 66 11.25 6.66 4.94
N THR A 67 12.15 6.93 5.89
CA THR A 67 13.27 7.85 5.69
C THR A 67 14.24 7.26 4.67
N VAL A 68 14.86 8.13 3.87
CA VAL A 68 15.88 7.76 2.88
C VAL A 68 16.93 6.83 3.51
N GLY A 69 17.24 5.72 2.82
CA GLY A 69 18.22 4.72 3.27
C GLY A 69 17.67 3.65 4.22
N THR A 70 16.40 3.72 4.63
CA THR A 70 15.77 2.67 5.44
C THR A 70 14.94 1.73 4.59
N THR A 71 15.00 0.42 4.85
CA THR A 71 14.27 -0.59 4.07
C THR A 71 12.94 -0.96 4.73
N VAL A 72 11.99 -1.43 3.91
CA VAL A 72 10.82 -2.14 4.43
C VAL A 72 11.20 -3.59 4.71
N ASP A 73 10.99 -4.01 5.96
CA ASP A 73 11.32 -5.34 6.47
C ASP A 73 10.14 -6.32 6.29
N ILE A 74 10.37 -7.57 6.72
CA ILE A 74 9.39 -8.64 6.58
C ILE A 74 8.16 -8.45 7.47
N LYS A 75 8.25 -7.61 8.51
CA LYS A 75 7.13 -7.37 9.44
C LYS A 75 5.96 -6.75 8.71
N ALA A 76 6.20 -5.73 7.88
CA ALA A 76 5.15 -5.07 7.10
C ALA A 76 4.41 -6.06 6.17
N LEU A 77 5.16 -6.95 5.51
CA LEU A 77 4.59 -7.99 4.65
C LEU A 77 3.68 -8.95 5.45
N ASN A 78 4.16 -9.43 6.59
CA ASN A 78 3.42 -10.38 7.42
C ASN A 78 2.15 -9.76 8.02
N GLN A 79 2.20 -8.48 8.39
CA GLN A 79 1.05 -7.72 8.86
C GLN A 79 0.02 -7.60 7.72
N LEU A 80 0.43 -7.20 6.51
CA LEU A 80 -0.46 -7.15 5.34
C LEU A 80 -1.16 -8.48 5.06
N VAL A 81 -0.40 -9.58 5.00
CA VAL A 81 -0.98 -10.90 4.73
C VAL A 81 -1.98 -11.30 5.82
N THR A 82 -1.66 -11.03 7.09
CA THR A 82 -2.57 -11.29 8.21
C THR A 82 -3.83 -10.44 8.12
N GLY A 83 -3.69 -9.13 7.94
CA GLY A 83 -4.81 -8.20 7.87
C GLY A 83 -5.71 -8.45 6.67
N ALA A 84 -5.14 -8.76 5.51
CA ALA A 84 -5.88 -9.14 4.31
C ALA A 84 -6.68 -10.43 4.54
N LYS A 85 -6.05 -11.44 5.17
CA LYS A 85 -6.73 -12.70 5.53
C LYS A 85 -7.91 -12.47 6.47
N LEU A 86 -7.73 -11.67 7.53
CA LEU A 86 -8.81 -11.33 8.47
C LEU A 86 -9.97 -10.60 7.78
N ALA A 87 -9.67 -9.78 6.78
CA ALA A 87 -10.67 -9.08 5.97
C ALA A 87 -11.23 -9.91 4.79
N ASN A 88 -10.84 -11.18 4.66
CA ASN A 88 -11.18 -12.06 3.53
C ASN A 88 -10.84 -11.45 2.15
N VAL A 89 -9.66 -10.82 2.05
CA VAL A 89 -9.15 -10.20 0.82
C VAL A 89 -7.90 -10.93 0.35
N THR A 90 -7.85 -11.27 -0.93
CA THR A 90 -6.73 -12.01 -1.53
C THR A 90 -5.78 -11.14 -2.34
N ASN A 91 -6.26 -10.02 -2.90
CA ASN A 91 -5.40 -9.11 -3.66
C ASN A 91 -4.70 -8.16 -2.68
N MET A 92 -3.37 -8.20 -2.66
CA MET A 92 -2.56 -7.50 -1.68
C MET A 92 -1.49 -6.65 -2.35
N ILE A 93 -1.31 -5.41 -1.88
CA ILE A 93 -0.27 -4.50 -2.35
C ILE A 93 0.49 -3.93 -1.16
N LEU A 94 1.81 -4.02 -1.18
CA LEU A 94 2.68 -3.33 -0.23
C LEU A 94 3.36 -2.16 -0.95
N VAL A 95 3.06 -0.94 -0.48
CA VAL A 95 3.50 0.33 -1.06
C VAL A 95 4.52 1.00 -0.14
N THR A 96 5.56 1.60 -0.71
CA THR A 96 6.58 2.33 0.03
C THR A 96 7.27 3.36 -0.85
N ASN A 97 7.86 4.39 -0.25
CA ASN A 97 8.78 5.32 -0.93
C ASN A 97 10.25 4.84 -0.87
N SER A 98 10.53 3.65 -0.35
CA SER A 98 11.89 3.13 -0.20
C SER A 98 12.02 1.65 -0.58
N TYR A 99 13.22 1.08 -0.49
CA TYR A 99 13.51 -0.24 -1.01
C TYR A 99 13.00 -1.38 -0.12
N PHE A 100 12.59 -2.47 -0.77
CA PHE A 100 12.33 -3.76 -0.13
C PHE A 100 13.60 -4.60 -0.02
N THR A 101 13.77 -5.31 1.09
CA THR A 101 14.84 -6.31 1.21
C THR A 101 14.62 -7.47 0.23
N SER A 102 15.68 -8.21 -0.10
CA SER A 102 15.59 -9.40 -0.95
C SER A 102 14.64 -10.45 -0.38
N GLU A 103 14.60 -10.58 0.95
CA GLU A 103 13.67 -11.47 1.64
C GLU A 103 12.22 -11.08 1.37
N VAL A 104 11.87 -9.79 1.50
CA VAL A 104 10.51 -9.29 1.22
C VAL A 104 10.14 -9.58 -0.23
N LYS A 105 11.03 -9.33 -1.19
CA LYS A 105 10.78 -9.60 -2.62
C LYS A 105 10.45 -11.08 -2.88
N VAL A 106 11.25 -11.98 -2.32
CA VAL A 106 11.05 -13.44 -2.49
C VAL A 106 9.75 -13.91 -1.84
N ARG A 107 9.46 -13.45 -0.61
CA ARG A 107 8.24 -13.87 0.09
C ARG A 107 6.98 -13.27 -0.53
N ALA A 108 7.02 -12.00 -0.95
CA ALA A 108 5.91 -11.35 -1.63
C ALA A 108 5.48 -12.12 -2.88
N LEU A 109 6.45 -12.56 -3.69
CA LEU A 109 6.18 -13.40 -4.86
C LEU A 109 5.46 -14.71 -4.49
N ARG A 110 5.90 -15.40 -3.43
CA ARG A 110 5.28 -16.66 -2.98
C ARG A 110 3.89 -16.48 -2.39
N LEU A 111 3.63 -15.31 -1.80
CA LEU A 111 2.39 -15.00 -1.10
C LEU A 111 1.38 -14.25 -1.99
N GLY A 112 1.74 -13.95 -3.25
CA GLY A 112 0.88 -13.21 -4.17
C GLY A 112 0.71 -11.73 -3.78
N VAL A 113 1.70 -11.14 -3.11
CA VAL A 113 1.70 -9.72 -2.74
C VAL A 113 2.42 -8.91 -3.81
N GLU A 114 1.74 -7.90 -4.36
CA GLU A 114 2.37 -6.95 -5.26
C GLU A 114 3.22 -5.94 -4.48
N LEU A 115 4.44 -5.71 -4.95
CA LEU A 115 5.33 -4.70 -4.39
C LEU A 115 5.30 -3.45 -5.25
N MET A 116 5.13 -2.29 -4.61
CA MET A 116 5.09 -0.99 -5.27
C MET A 116 6.08 -0.03 -4.61
N LEU A 117 7.07 0.40 -5.38
CA LEU A 117 8.03 1.43 -5.00
C LEU A 117 7.62 2.75 -5.64
N LEU A 118 7.38 3.78 -4.84
CA LEU A 118 7.17 5.13 -5.35
C LEU A 118 8.49 5.90 -5.51
N PRO A 119 8.55 6.81 -6.49
CA PRO A 119 7.46 7.17 -7.41
C PRO A 119 7.26 6.19 -8.57
N ILE A 120 6.00 5.97 -8.98
CA ILE A 120 5.65 5.31 -10.25
C ILE A 120 4.88 6.27 -11.15
N PRO A 121 5.03 6.17 -12.48
CA PRO A 121 4.17 6.89 -13.42
C PRO A 121 2.71 6.45 -13.25
N LEU A 122 1.77 7.40 -13.31
CA LEU A 122 0.34 7.14 -13.11
C LEU A 122 -0.20 6.18 -14.18
N GLU A 123 0.34 6.23 -15.39
CA GLU A 123 -0.03 5.35 -16.51
C GLU A 123 0.22 3.88 -16.17
N VAL A 124 1.30 3.60 -15.44
CA VAL A 124 1.61 2.24 -14.97
C VAL A 124 0.58 1.76 -13.95
N LEU A 125 0.10 2.65 -13.07
CA LEU A 125 -0.90 2.30 -12.07
C LEU A 125 -2.30 2.12 -12.67
N ILE A 126 -2.65 2.89 -13.71
CA ILE A 126 -3.94 2.80 -14.40
C ILE A 126 -4.18 1.40 -14.98
N VAL A 127 -3.12 0.82 -15.57
CA VAL A 127 -3.17 -0.51 -16.20
C VAL A 127 -2.95 -1.67 -15.23
N ARG A 128 -2.58 -1.38 -13.98
CA ARG A 128 -2.54 -2.40 -12.93
C ARG A 128 -3.94 -2.86 -12.57
N ARG A 129 -4.05 -4.16 -12.38
CA ARG A 129 -5.31 -4.90 -12.33
C ARG A 129 -5.97 -4.75 -10.99
#